data_AF-A0A7S3N5H8-F1
#
_entry.id   AF-A0A7S3N5H8-F1
#
_cell.length_a   1.000
_cell.length_b   1.000
_cell.length_c   1.000
_cell.angle_alpha   90.00
_cell.angle_beta   90.00
_cell.angle_gamma   90.00
#
_symmetry.space_group_name_H-M   'P 1'
#
loop_
_entity.id
_entity.type
_entity.pdbx_description
1 polymer ?
#
loop_
_entity_poly.entity_id
_entity_poly.type
_entity_poly.pdbx_seq_one_letter_code
_entity_poly.pdbx_strand_id
1 'polypeptide(L)'
;VLMMVGSILIQGCQYIVEEKLLGSYYLSPMKVVGWEGISGCILWACLLPAFQYIPCSSDICSNGWIEDTRGAFEMMGESAPLIIFIIANIFLVGGMNGLGMAVTKYASAANRVTLQQSKTVIVWIFFLIYQGGGHEDFKYLQLIGFLIVLVGVVLYNEIVEVPILGFNQNTKSAIEKRRLAEGSTEENFLKTDLPNDATDYAQSSPKAYDTQRKYNRLKNHLEH
;
A
#
# COMPACT_ATOMS: atom_id res chain seq x y z
N VAL A 1 1.57 -23.74 6.18
CA VAL A 1 2.30 -23.14 5.04
C VAL A 1 1.38 -22.83 3.85
N LEU A 2 0.64 -23.81 3.31
CA LEU A 2 -0.24 -23.58 2.15
C LEU A 2 -1.31 -22.50 2.37
N MET A 3 -1.99 -22.52 3.53
CA MET A 3 -2.97 -21.47 3.89
C MET A 3 -2.35 -20.07 4.01
N MET A 4 -1.10 -19.98 4.45
CA MET A 4 -0.38 -18.71 4.57
C MET A 4 -0.01 -18.16 3.19
N VAL A 5 0.45 -19.01 2.27
CA VAL A 5 0.74 -18.58 0.89
C VAL A 5 -0.55 -18.12 0.21
N GLY A 6 -1.65 -18.87 0.40
CA GLY A 6 -2.95 -18.51 -0.13
C GLY A 6 -3.44 -17.14 0.36
N SER A 7 -3.32 -16.84 1.66
CA SER A 7 -3.76 -15.55 2.21
C SER A 7 -2.96 -14.37 1.68
N ILE A 8 -1.63 -14.51 1.53
CA ILE A 8 -0.76 -13.46 0.99
C ILE A 8 -1.09 -13.17 -0.48
N LEU A 9 -1.41 -14.20 -1.27
CA LEU A 9 -1.82 -14.02 -2.67
C LEU A 9 -3.14 -13.24 -2.77
N ILE A 10 -4.13 -13.63 -1.97
CA ILE A 10 -5.43 -12.94 -1.93
C ILE A 10 -5.26 -11.49 -1.49
N GLN A 11 -4.44 -11.23 -0.47
CA GLN A 11 -4.15 -9.87 0.00
C GLN A 11 -3.43 -9.04 -1.06
N GLY A 12 -2.47 -9.60 -1.80
CA GLY A 12 -1.82 -8.92 -2.91
C GLY A 12 -2.81 -8.55 -4.02
N CYS A 13 -3.68 -9.47 -4.40
CA CYS A 13 -4.75 -9.22 -5.37
C CYS A 13 -5.69 -8.10 -4.89
N GLN A 14 -6.09 -8.11 -3.61
CA GLN A 14 -6.90 -7.06 -3.00
C GLN A 14 -6.27 -5.68 -3.19
N TYR A 15 -4.99 -5.53 -2.85
CA TYR A 15 -4.31 -4.23 -2.95
C TYR A 15 -4.23 -3.71 -4.39
N ILE A 16 -4.02 -4.59 -5.37
CA ILE A 16 -4.02 -4.22 -6.80
C ILE A 16 -5.42 -3.80 -7.26
N VAL A 17 -6.46 -4.52 -6.84
CA VAL A 17 -7.85 -4.17 -7.17
C VAL A 17 -8.22 -2.82 -6.55
N GLU A 18 -7.86 -2.58 -5.29
CA GLU A 18 -8.07 -1.30 -4.61
C GLU A 18 -7.36 -0.14 -5.32
N GLU A 19 -6.10 -0.32 -5.69
CA GLU A 19 -5.34 0.69 -6.44
C GLU A 19 -5.99 0.99 -7.79
N LYS A 20 -6.41 -0.04 -8.53
CA LYS A 20 -7.12 0.13 -9.80
C LYS A 20 -8.47 0.84 -9.60
N LEU A 21 -9.20 0.51 -8.55
CA LEU A 21 -10.49 1.13 -8.22
C LEU A 21 -10.32 2.61 -7.86
N LEU A 22 -9.35 2.93 -7.00
CA LEU A 22 -9.02 4.29 -6.58
C LEU A 22 -8.45 5.14 -7.73
N GLY A 23 -7.75 4.51 -8.69
CA GLY A 23 -7.28 5.17 -9.91
C GLY A 23 -8.38 5.40 -10.95
N SER A 24 -9.40 4.53 -11.01
CA SER A 24 -10.48 4.61 -12.01
C SER A 24 -11.63 5.52 -11.59
N TYR A 25 -11.83 5.71 -10.28
CA TYR A 25 -12.97 6.44 -9.74
C TYR A 25 -12.52 7.44 -8.66
N TYR A 26 -13.19 8.59 -8.58
CA TYR A 26 -12.92 9.58 -7.53
C TYR A 26 -13.55 9.16 -6.19
N LEU A 27 -12.95 8.19 -5.51
CA LEU A 27 -13.35 7.78 -4.16
C LEU A 27 -12.43 8.41 -3.10
N SER A 28 -13.02 8.81 -1.99
CA SER A 28 -12.27 9.16 -0.78
C SER A 28 -11.77 7.88 -0.10
N PRO A 29 -10.49 7.77 0.30
CA PRO A 29 -9.96 6.59 0.99
C PRO A 29 -10.79 6.18 2.20
N MET A 30 -11.26 7.17 2.98
CA MET A 30 -12.06 6.93 4.18
C MET A 30 -13.41 6.27 3.87
N LYS A 31 -14.03 6.59 2.72
CA LYS A 31 -15.30 5.96 2.32
C LYS A 31 -15.10 4.50 1.94
N VAL A 32 -13.99 4.17 1.27
CA VAL A 32 -13.69 2.79 0.87
C VAL A 32 -13.45 1.94 2.11
N VAL A 33 -12.59 2.40 3.03
CA VAL A 33 -12.33 1.72 4.31
C VAL A 33 -13.59 1.56 5.15
N GLY A 34 -14.48 2.56 5.16
CA GLY A 34 -15.76 2.46 5.84
C GLY A 34 -16.63 1.33 5.29
N TRP A 35 -16.70 1.17 3.96
CA TRP A 35 -17.46 0.08 3.32
C TRP A 35 -16.84 -1.29 3.58
N GLU A 36 -15.52 -1.39 3.58
CA GLU A 36 -14.79 -2.61 3.96
C GLU A 36 -14.99 -2.98 5.43
N GLY A 37 -15.02 -1.98 6.32
CA GLY A 37 -15.33 -2.18 7.72
C GLY A 37 -16.75 -2.72 7.92
N ILE A 38 -17.74 -2.14 7.23
CA ILE A 38 -19.14 -2.61 7.28
C ILE A 38 -19.26 -4.05 6.76
N SER A 39 -18.63 -4.36 5.63
CA SER A 39 -18.68 -5.72 5.07
C SER A 39 -17.99 -6.74 5.99
N GLY A 40 -16.87 -6.39 6.62
CA GLY A 40 -16.21 -7.18 7.65
C GLY A 40 -17.08 -7.40 8.88
N CYS A 41 -17.75 -6.35 9.37
CA CYS A 41 -18.68 -6.46 10.50
C CYS A 41 -19.87 -7.38 10.19
N ILE A 42 -20.46 -7.28 8.99
CA ILE A 42 -21.56 -8.17 8.57
C ILE A 42 -21.07 -9.63 8.50
N LEU A 43 -19.90 -9.86 7.90
CA LEU A 43 -19.32 -11.18 7.78
C LEU A 43 -19.06 -11.82 9.14
N TRP A 44 -18.45 -11.08 10.08
CA TRP A 44 -18.17 -11.60 11.42
C TRP A 44 -19.42 -11.71 12.29
N ALA A 45 -20.40 -10.82 12.14
CA ALA A 45 -21.69 -10.94 12.81
C ALA A 45 -22.45 -12.21 12.43
N CYS A 46 -22.25 -12.74 11.21
CA CYS A 46 -22.81 -14.01 10.78
C CYS A 46 -21.94 -15.23 11.16
N LEU A 47 -20.61 -15.12 11.05
CA LEU A 47 -19.71 -16.24 11.30
C LEU A 47 -19.54 -16.57 12.79
N LEU A 48 -19.45 -15.58 13.68
CA LEU A 48 -19.23 -15.82 15.11
C LEU A 48 -20.37 -16.67 15.73
N PRO A 49 -21.67 -16.37 15.48
CA PRO A 49 -22.75 -17.25 15.95
C PRO A 49 -22.67 -18.65 15.35
N ALA A 50 -22.26 -18.79 14.08
CA ALA A 50 -22.13 -20.10 13.46
C ALA A 50 -21.03 -20.95 14.12
N PHE A 51 -19.89 -20.34 14.46
CA PHE A 51 -18.78 -21.02 15.12
C PHE A 51 -19.06 -21.44 16.56
N GLN A 52 -20.00 -20.77 17.22
CA GLN A 52 -20.44 -21.13 18.56
C GLN A 52 -21.17 -22.48 18.64
N TYR A 53 -21.63 -23.03 17.52
CA TYR A 53 -22.30 -24.34 17.47
C TYR A 53 -21.40 -25.49 16.99
N ILE A 54 -20.14 -25.21 16.65
CA ILE A 54 -19.23 -26.23 16.13
C ILE A 54 -18.43 -26.81 17.30
N PRO A 55 -18.65 -28.08 17.66
CA PRO A 55 -17.90 -28.73 18.73
C PRO A 55 -16.44 -28.92 18.31
N CYS A 56 -15.53 -28.71 19.25
CA CYS A 56 -14.11 -28.63 18.98
C CYS A 56 -13.35 -29.32 20.14
N SER A 57 -12.38 -30.18 19.79
CA SER A 57 -11.61 -30.99 20.75
C SER A 57 -10.09 -30.80 20.68
N SER A 58 -9.60 -29.84 19.90
CA SER A 58 -8.18 -29.47 19.79
C SER A 58 -7.76 -28.39 20.80
N ASP A 59 -6.46 -28.11 20.90
CA ASP A 59 -5.91 -27.05 21.76
C ASP A 59 -6.33 -25.63 21.36
N ILE A 60 -6.98 -25.48 20.21
CA ILE A 60 -7.43 -24.21 19.64
C ILE A 60 -8.85 -23.85 20.12
N CYS A 61 -9.52 -24.79 20.80
CA CYS A 61 -10.91 -24.64 21.19
C CYS A 61 -11.03 -23.88 22.52
N SER A 62 -12.05 -23.04 22.64
CA SER A 62 -12.42 -22.38 23.88
C SER A 62 -13.65 -23.06 24.46
N ASN A 63 -13.54 -23.61 25.68
CA ASN A 63 -14.64 -24.28 26.40
C ASN A 63 -15.38 -25.37 25.59
N GLY A 64 -14.66 -26.11 24.74
CA GLY A 64 -15.22 -27.20 23.91
C GLY A 64 -15.87 -26.76 22.60
N TRP A 65 -15.81 -25.47 22.28
CA TRP A 65 -16.33 -24.87 21.06
C TRP A 65 -15.20 -24.20 20.26
N ILE A 66 -15.41 -23.99 18.97
CA ILE A 66 -14.47 -23.20 18.15
C ILE A 66 -14.44 -21.75 18.65
N GLU A 67 -15.60 -21.20 19.01
CA GLU A 67 -15.74 -19.82 19.48
C GLU A 67 -16.66 -19.80 20.72
N ASP A 68 -16.19 -19.20 21.82
CA ASP A 68 -17.00 -18.95 23.01
C ASP A 68 -17.22 -17.45 23.22
N THR A 69 -18.15 -16.91 22.43
CA THR A 69 -18.53 -15.50 22.50
C THR A 69 -19.04 -15.10 23.89
N ARG A 70 -19.71 -16.01 24.62
CA ARG A 70 -20.30 -15.71 25.93
C ARG A 70 -19.22 -15.50 26.98
N GLY A 71 -18.27 -16.44 27.06
CA GLY A 71 -17.10 -16.30 27.93
C GLY A 71 -16.28 -15.05 27.60
N ALA A 72 -16.15 -14.70 26.31
CA ALA A 72 -15.48 -13.46 25.90
C ALA A 72 -16.16 -12.19 26.46
N PHE A 73 -17.49 -12.12 26.43
CA PHE A 73 -18.23 -10.99 27.00
C PHE A 73 -18.14 -10.92 28.53
N GLU A 74 -18.13 -12.06 29.21
CA GLU A 74 -17.93 -12.13 30.66
C GLU A 74 -16.55 -11.59 31.05
N MET A 75 -15.49 -12.04 30.38
CA MET A 75 -14.11 -11.54 30.62
C MET A 75 -13.96 -10.04 30.34
N MET A 76 -14.64 -9.52 29.31
CA MET A 76 -14.68 -8.08 29.03
C MET A 76 -15.39 -7.32 30.16
N GLY A 77 -16.50 -7.84 30.68
CA GLY A 77 -17.24 -7.22 31.78
C GLY A 77 -16.47 -7.17 33.09
N GLU A 78 -15.61 -8.17 33.34
CA GLU A 78 -14.81 -8.25 34.57
C GLU A 78 -13.59 -7.33 34.57
N SER A 79 -13.06 -6.96 33.40
CA SER A 79 -11.79 -6.24 33.29
C SER A 79 -11.90 -4.92 32.51
N ALA A 80 -12.12 -3.82 33.24
CA ALA A 80 -12.07 -2.46 32.69
C ALA A 80 -10.82 -2.13 31.84
N PRO A 81 -9.58 -2.51 32.21
CA PRO A 81 -8.42 -2.24 31.36
C PRO A 81 -8.47 -2.97 30.02
N LEU A 82 -9.07 -4.16 29.96
CA LEU A 82 -9.22 -4.93 28.72
C LEU A 82 -10.12 -4.19 27.73
N ILE A 83 -11.25 -3.66 28.20
CA ILE A 83 -12.16 -2.85 27.36
C ILE A 83 -11.42 -1.65 26.76
N ILE A 84 -10.61 -0.95 27.56
CA ILE A 84 -9.82 0.19 27.07
C ILE A 84 -8.86 -0.26 25.96
N PHE A 85 -8.15 -1.39 26.14
CA PHE A 85 -7.27 -1.92 25.10
C PHE A 85 -8.02 -2.34 23.83
N ILE A 86 -9.20 -2.93 23.95
CA ILE A 86 -10.03 -3.30 22.80
C ILE A 86 -10.45 -2.06 22.02
N ILE A 87 -10.96 -1.03 22.71
CA ILE A 87 -11.38 0.22 22.08
C ILE A 87 -10.18 0.90 21.40
N ALA A 88 -9.05 0.99 22.10
CA ALA A 88 -7.82 1.54 21.53
C ALA A 88 -7.37 0.76 20.29
N ASN A 89 -7.44 -0.57 20.34
CA ASN A 89 -7.08 -1.44 19.22
C ASN A 89 -7.98 -1.18 18.00
N ILE A 90 -9.30 -1.05 18.19
CA ILE A 90 -10.25 -0.75 17.11
C ILE A 90 -9.86 0.56 16.41
N PHE A 91 -9.60 1.63 17.17
CA PHE A 91 -9.21 2.91 16.58
C PHE A 91 -7.84 2.84 15.89
N LEU A 92 -6.87 2.12 16.46
CA LEU A 92 -5.55 1.95 15.87
C LEU A 92 -5.61 1.17 14.55
N VAL A 93 -6.34 0.05 14.52
CA VAL A 93 -6.50 -0.77 13.32
C VAL A 93 -7.28 0.00 12.25
N GLY A 94 -8.36 0.68 12.63
CA GLY A 94 -9.12 1.54 11.72
C GLY A 94 -8.26 2.67 11.13
N GLY A 95 -7.47 3.34 11.97
CA GLY A 95 -6.54 4.39 11.56
C GLY A 95 -5.45 3.87 10.61
N MET A 96 -4.84 2.72 10.92
CA MET A 96 -3.86 2.08 10.04
C MET A 96 -4.45 1.71 8.68
N ASN A 97 -5.68 1.19 8.64
CA ASN A 97 -6.36 0.86 7.39
C ASN A 97 -6.69 2.14 6.58
N GLY A 98 -7.17 3.19 7.24
CA GLY A 98 -7.40 4.51 6.65
C GLY A 98 -6.15 5.12 6.01
N LEU A 99 -5.04 5.14 6.76
CA LEU A 99 -3.75 5.63 6.28
C LEU A 99 -3.17 4.74 5.17
N GLY A 100 -3.29 3.42 5.30
CA GLY A 100 -2.88 2.47 4.27
C GLY A 100 -3.61 2.72 2.95
N MET A 101 -4.92 2.94 2.99
CA MET A 101 -5.70 3.28 1.81
C MET A 101 -5.38 4.67 1.25
N ALA A 102 -5.05 5.64 2.10
CA ALA A 102 -4.56 6.94 1.65
C ALA A 102 -3.23 6.78 0.89
N VAL A 103 -2.29 5.97 1.39
CA VAL A 103 -1.02 5.68 0.70
C VAL A 103 -1.27 4.98 -0.65
N THR A 104 -2.19 4.03 -0.72
CA THR A 104 -2.56 3.40 -2.00
C THR A 104 -3.09 4.44 -2.99
N LYS A 105 -3.92 5.39 -2.54
CA LYS A 105 -4.50 6.42 -3.41
C LYS A 105 -3.46 7.43 -3.90
N TYR A 106 -2.62 7.94 -3.01
CA TYR A 106 -1.70 9.04 -3.33
C TYR A 106 -0.32 8.58 -3.81
N ALA A 107 0.01 7.31 -3.64
CA ALA A 107 1.32 6.78 -3.97
C ALA A 107 1.21 5.50 -4.82
N SER A 108 0.97 4.33 -4.22
CA SER A 108 0.68 3.07 -4.91
C SER A 108 0.38 1.94 -3.93
N ALA A 109 -0.17 0.82 -4.40
CA ALA A 109 -0.31 -0.40 -3.61
C ALA A 109 1.05 -0.92 -3.12
N ALA A 110 2.07 -0.80 -3.97
CA ALA A 110 3.41 -1.26 -3.62
C ALA A 110 4.04 -0.42 -2.51
N ASN A 111 3.82 0.90 -2.52
CA ASN A 111 4.25 1.78 -1.43
C ASN A 111 3.54 1.42 -0.11
N ARG A 112 2.26 1.05 -0.14
CA ARG A 112 1.56 0.54 1.04
C ARG A 112 2.23 -0.73 1.58
N VAL A 113 2.54 -1.70 0.73
CA VAL A 113 3.24 -2.94 1.15
C VAL A 113 4.59 -2.60 1.77
N THR A 114 5.37 -1.74 1.14
CA THR A 114 6.65 -1.25 1.67
C THR A 114 6.54 -0.67 3.08
N LEU A 115 5.52 0.16 3.35
CA LEU A 115 5.27 0.70 4.69
C LEU A 115 4.87 -0.39 5.71
N GLN A 116 4.18 -1.43 5.27
CA GLN A 116 3.85 -2.55 6.15
C GLN A 116 5.09 -3.35 6.54
N GLN A 117 6.04 -3.53 5.61
CA GLN A 117 7.30 -4.22 5.91
C GLN A 117 8.17 -3.41 6.88
N SER A 118 8.17 -2.08 6.78
CA SER A 118 8.95 -1.22 7.70
C SER A 118 8.42 -1.25 9.13
N LYS A 119 7.10 -1.42 9.34
CA LYS A 119 6.50 -1.53 10.68
C LYS A 119 7.17 -2.62 11.52
N THR A 120 7.47 -3.76 10.93
CA THR A 120 8.10 -4.90 11.62
C THR A 120 9.50 -4.54 12.16
N VAL A 121 10.25 -3.72 11.43
CA VAL A 121 11.57 -3.21 11.87
C VAL A 121 11.41 -2.30 13.09
N ILE A 122 10.41 -1.41 13.06
CA ILE A 122 10.13 -0.48 14.16
C ILE A 122 9.74 -1.24 15.44
N VAL A 123 8.88 -2.25 15.30
CA VAL A 123 8.47 -3.12 16.43
C VAL A 123 9.67 -3.86 17.01
N TRP A 124 10.58 -4.36 16.17
CA TRP A 124 11.80 -5.01 16.64
C TRP A 124 12.70 -4.04 17.41
N ILE A 125 12.95 -2.84 16.89
CA ILE A 125 13.74 -1.80 17.58
C ILE A 125 13.11 -1.46 18.94
N PHE A 126 11.77 -1.38 19.00
CA PHE A 126 11.06 -1.15 20.26
C PHE A 126 11.35 -2.25 21.29
N PHE A 127 11.28 -3.53 20.91
CA PHE A 127 11.54 -4.65 21.83
C PHE A 127 13.01 -4.81 22.21
N LEU A 128 13.96 -4.31 21.41
CA LEU A 128 15.37 -4.21 21.80
C LEU A 128 15.58 -3.16 22.91
N ILE A 129 14.85 -2.03 22.87
CA ILE A 129 15.02 -0.95 23.84
C ILE A 129 14.19 -1.22 25.11
N TYR A 130 13.03 -1.85 24.95
CA TYR A 130 12.13 -2.15 26.05
C TYR A 130 12.73 -3.20 27.00
N GLN A 131 12.89 -2.85 28.27
CA GLN A 131 13.51 -3.70 29.30
C GLN A 131 12.49 -4.54 30.12
N GLY A 132 11.22 -4.61 29.69
CA GLY A 132 10.20 -5.41 30.36
C GLY A 132 10.24 -6.89 29.98
N GLY A 133 9.20 -7.65 30.35
CA GLY A 133 9.11 -9.11 30.17
C GLY A 133 9.05 -9.63 28.72
N GLY A 134 9.31 -8.76 27.74
CA GLY A 134 9.41 -9.09 26.31
C GLY A 134 10.69 -8.54 25.67
N HIS A 135 11.72 -8.26 26.48
CA HIS A 135 13.02 -7.82 25.97
C HIS A 135 13.58 -8.87 25.00
N GLU A 136 13.98 -8.41 23.81
CA GLU A 136 14.58 -9.27 22.81
C GLU A 136 16.10 -9.07 22.78
N ASP A 137 16.85 -10.18 22.81
CA ASP A 137 18.30 -10.14 22.62
C ASP A 137 18.67 -9.77 21.18
N PHE A 138 19.79 -9.07 21.02
CA PHE A 138 20.24 -8.65 19.71
C PHE A 138 20.66 -9.84 18.83
N LYS A 139 19.85 -10.15 17.81
CA LYS A 139 20.09 -11.22 16.83
C LYS A 139 20.69 -10.66 15.54
N TYR A 140 21.96 -10.95 15.29
CA TYR A 140 22.68 -10.51 14.07
C TYR A 140 22.01 -10.98 12.77
N LEU A 141 21.46 -12.20 12.74
CA LEU A 141 20.78 -12.73 11.54
C LEU A 141 19.54 -11.91 11.18
N GLN A 142 18.81 -11.43 12.19
CA GLN A 142 17.62 -10.61 12.02
C GLN A 142 17.97 -9.21 11.50
N LEU A 143 19.06 -8.62 12.01
CA LEU A 143 19.61 -7.37 11.47
C LEU A 143 19.95 -7.51 9.98
N ILE A 144 20.63 -8.59 9.58
CA ILE A 144 20.97 -8.85 8.18
C ILE A 144 19.68 -8.97 7.34
N GLY A 145 18.67 -9.68 7.83
CA GLY A 145 17.37 -9.77 7.18
C GLY A 145 16.72 -8.41 6.95
N PHE A 146 16.73 -7.52 7.96
CA PHE A 146 16.19 -6.18 7.82
C PHE A 146 16.99 -5.29 6.87
N LEU A 147 18.31 -5.40 6.84
CA LEU A 147 19.15 -4.69 5.87
C LEU A 147 18.82 -5.11 4.43
N ILE A 148 18.63 -6.41 4.19
CA ILE A 148 18.21 -6.92 2.87
C ILE A 148 16.85 -6.33 2.47
N VAL A 149 15.87 -6.32 3.38
CA VAL A 149 14.55 -5.75 3.13
C VAL A 149 14.64 -4.23 2.87
N LEU A 150 15.44 -3.51 3.67
CA LEU A 150 15.63 -2.06 3.53
C LEU A 150 16.25 -1.72 2.17
N VAL A 151 17.31 -2.44 1.77
CA VAL A 151 17.94 -2.29 0.46
C VAL A 151 16.92 -2.60 -0.65
N GLY A 152 16.16 -3.69 -0.51
CA GLY A 152 15.10 -4.04 -1.46
C GLY A 152 14.06 -2.93 -1.64
N VAL A 153 13.65 -2.28 -0.54
CA VAL A 153 12.72 -1.15 -0.55
C VAL A 153 13.30 0.08 -1.24
N VAL A 154 14.55 0.44 -0.92
CA VAL A 154 15.24 1.60 -1.50
C VAL A 154 15.41 1.43 -3.01
N LEU A 155 15.76 0.22 -3.44
CA LEU A 155 15.87 -0.14 -4.86
C LEU A 155 14.50 -0.12 -5.55
N TYR A 156 13.47 -0.71 -4.93
CA TYR A 156 12.13 -0.75 -5.48
C TYR A 156 11.53 0.64 -5.68
N ASN A 157 11.76 1.54 -4.73
CA ASN A 157 11.29 2.92 -4.81
C ASN A 157 12.13 3.81 -5.74
N GLU A 158 13.12 3.25 -6.45
CA GLU A 158 14.05 3.99 -7.32
C GLU A 158 14.75 5.15 -6.58
N ILE A 159 14.91 5.06 -5.25
CA ILE A 159 15.59 6.10 -4.45
C ILE A 159 17.10 6.07 -4.74
N VAL A 160 17.63 4.87 -5.01
CA VAL A 160 19.02 4.66 -5.42
C VAL A 160 19.02 3.97 -6.78
N GLU A 161 19.42 4.74 -7.80
CA GLU A 161 19.67 4.23 -9.15
C GLU A 161 21.00 3.47 -9.17
N VAL A 162 20.96 2.14 -9.17
CA VAL A 162 22.18 1.32 -9.32
C VAL A 162 22.52 1.19 -10.80
N PRO A 163 23.67 1.72 -11.27
CA PRO A 163 24.05 1.68 -12.68
C PRO A 163 24.49 0.28 -13.17
N ILE A 164 24.28 -0.75 -12.37
CA ILE A 164 24.70 -2.12 -12.65
C ILE A 164 23.55 -2.80 -13.42
N LEU A 165 23.87 -3.58 -14.47
CA LEU A 165 22.89 -4.37 -15.24
C LEU A 165 21.84 -3.59 -16.05
N GLY A 166 21.98 -2.26 -16.23
CA GLY A 166 21.07 -1.48 -17.06
C GLY A 166 19.74 -1.12 -16.39
N PHE A 167 19.61 -1.32 -15.07
CA PHE A 167 18.42 -0.94 -14.29
C PHE A 167 18.08 0.55 -14.38
N ASN A 168 19.05 1.43 -14.67
CA ASN A 168 18.83 2.87 -14.86
C ASN A 168 18.08 3.23 -16.16
N GLN A 169 17.92 2.30 -17.11
CA GLN A 169 17.26 2.61 -18.38
C GLN A 169 15.73 2.69 -18.23
N ASN A 170 15.13 1.85 -17.38
CA ASN A 170 13.68 1.71 -17.23
C ASN A 170 13.11 2.42 -15.99
N THR A 171 13.91 3.23 -15.31
CA THR A 171 13.47 4.12 -14.22
C THR A 171 12.35 5.04 -14.70
N LYS A 172 11.39 5.40 -13.84
CA LYS A 172 10.31 6.35 -14.21
C LYS A 172 10.87 7.64 -14.79
N SER A 173 11.93 8.19 -14.18
CA SER A 173 12.62 9.39 -14.65
C SER A 173 13.34 9.20 -15.99
N ALA A 174 13.89 8.01 -16.26
CA ALA A 174 14.54 7.71 -17.54
C ALA A 174 13.52 7.47 -18.66
N ILE A 175 12.39 6.83 -18.37
CA ILE A 175 11.26 6.67 -19.30
C ILE A 175 10.63 8.03 -19.61
N GLU A 176 10.46 8.90 -18.61
CA GLU A 176 9.93 10.25 -18.82
C GLU A 176 10.89 11.09 -19.67
N LYS A 177 12.20 11.06 -19.39
CA LYS A 177 13.21 11.70 -20.26
C LYS A 177 13.17 11.16 -21.70
N ARG A 178 12.99 9.85 -21.89
CA ARG A 178 12.85 9.25 -23.23
C ARG A 178 11.57 9.69 -23.94
N ARG A 179 10.41 9.70 -23.25
CA ARG A 179 9.15 10.19 -23.80
C ARG A 179 9.21 11.67 -24.17
N LEU A 180 9.86 12.49 -23.35
CA LEU A 180 10.09 13.91 -23.65
C LEU A 180 11.04 14.07 -24.86
N ALA A 181 12.10 13.25 -24.95
CA ALA A 181 13.00 13.26 -26.08
C ALA A 181 12.31 12.81 -27.39
N GLU A 182 11.52 11.74 -27.36
CA GLU A 182 10.72 11.27 -28.51
C GLU A 182 9.71 12.33 -28.96
N GLY A 183 8.95 12.92 -28.03
CA GLY A 183 8.01 14.00 -28.35
C GLY A 183 8.68 15.23 -28.94
N SER A 184 9.87 15.62 -28.44
CA SER A 184 10.65 16.73 -29.00
C SER A 184 11.23 16.42 -30.39
N THR A 185 11.56 15.16 -30.65
CA THR A 185 12.10 14.72 -31.95
C THR A 185 11.00 14.66 -32.99
N GLU A 186 9.80 14.19 -32.63
CA GLU A 186 8.61 14.19 -33.50
C GLU A 186 8.15 15.63 -33.81
N GLU A 187 8.19 16.53 -32.82
CA GLU A 187 7.89 17.96 -33.00
C GLU A 187 8.92 18.65 -33.92
N ASN A 188 10.22 18.34 -33.75
CA ASN A 188 11.28 18.88 -34.61
C ASN A 188 11.16 18.35 -36.04
N PHE A 189 10.88 17.05 -36.21
CA PHE A 189 10.68 16.42 -37.52
C PHE A 189 9.50 17.06 -38.27
N LEU A 190 8.36 17.29 -37.60
CA LEU A 190 7.23 18.01 -38.20
C LEU A 190 7.62 19.44 -38.65
N LYS A 191 8.46 20.15 -37.89
CA LYS A 191 8.85 21.52 -38.23
C LYS A 191 9.85 21.60 -39.40
N THR A 192 10.67 20.59 -39.61
CA THR A 192 11.66 20.56 -40.70
C THR A 192 11.11 20.09 -42.05
N ASP A 193 10.11 19.20 -42.06
CA ASP A 193 9.64 18.55 -43.30
C ASP A 193 8.32 19.11 -43.85
N LEU A 194 7.64 20.00 -43.11
CA LEU A 194 6.43 20.67 -43.59
C LEU A 194 6.81 21.99 -44.31
N PRO A 195 6.31 22.24 -45.54
CA PRO A 195 6.51 23.51 -46.24
C PRO A 195 6.04 24.67 -45.37
N ASN A 196 6.70 25.84 -45.45
CA ASN A 196 6.47 26.99 -44.57
C ASN A 196 4.99 27.43 -44.45
N ASP A 197 4.14 27.10 -45.43
CA ASP A 197 2.69 27.39 -45.46
C ASP A 197 1.81 26.39 -44.67
N ALA A 198 2.38 25.28 -44.17
CA ALA A 198 1.66 24.24 -43.43
C ALA A 198 1.86 24.31 -41.90
N THR A 199 2.56 25.34 -41.42
CA THR A 199 2.77 25.61 -39.99
C THR A 199 1.47 25.84 -39.23
N ASP A 200 0.40 26.27 -39.92
CA ASP A 200 -0.93 26.47 -39.33
C ASP A 200 -1.68 25.14 -39.08
N TYR A 201 -1.45 24.11 -39.92
CA TYR A 201 -2.06 22.79 -39.74
C TYR A 201 -1.42 21.99 -38.59
N ALA A 202 -0.12 22.16 -38.33
CA ALA A 202 0.57 21.48 -37.24
C ALA A 202 0.12 21.97 -35.85
N GLN A 203 -0.29 23.24 -35.73
CA GLN A 203 -0.87 23.79 -34.50
C GLN A 203 -2.29 23.27 -34.21
N SER A 204 -2.98 22.70 -35.20
CA SER A 204 -4.34 22.16 -35.06
C SER A 204 -4.40 20.71 -34.58
N SER A 205 -3.26 20.01 -34.49
CA SER A 205 -3.23 18.61 -34.05
C SER A 205 -3.52 18.50 -32.54
N PRO A 206 -4.56 17.73 -32.13
CA PRO A 206 -4.96 17.60 -30.72
C PRO A 206 -3.82 17.14 -29.79
N LYS A 207 -2.86 16.36 -30.33
CA LYS A 207 -1.71 15.84 -29.58
C LYS A 207 -0.64 16.90 -29.32
N ALA A 208 -0.42 17.82 -30.26
CA ALA A 208 0.54 18.92 -30.09
C ALA A 208 0.03 19.93 -29.06
N TYR A 209 -1.27 20.25 -29.12
CA TYR A 209 -1.91 21.12 -28.14
C TYR A 209 -1.87 20.55 -26.71
N ASP A 210 -2.13 19.25 -26.54
CA ASP A 210 -2.12 18.61 -25.20
C ASP A 210 -0.71 18.50 -24.62
N THR A 211 0.30 18.28 -25.45
CA THR A 211 1.72 18.25 -25.05
C THR A 211 2.18 19.65 -24.60
N GLN A 212 1.86 20.69 -25.38
CA GLN A 212 2.18 22.08 -25.04
C GLN A 212 1.48 22.53 -23.75
N ARG A 213 0.23 22.11 -23.54
CA ARG A 213 -0.54 22.41 -22.33
C ARG A 213 0.03 21.73 -21.09
N LYS A 214 0.49 20.48 -21.21
CA LYS A 214 1.15 19.75 -20.11
C LYS A 214 2.51 20.36 -19.75
N TYR A 215 3.31 20.73 -20.75
CA TYR A 215 4.58 21.43 -20.54
C TYR A 215 4.38 22.75 -19.80
N ASN A 216 3.42 23.58 -20.23
CA ASN A 216 3.13 24.86 -19.57
C ASN A 216 2.60 24.70 -18.14
N ARG A 217 1.84 23.63 -17.84
CA ARG A 217 1.45 23.32 -16.45
C ARG A 217 2.64 22.91 -15.59
N LEU A 218 3.55 22.10 -16.13
CA LEU A 218 4.77 21.69 -15.43
C LEU A 218 5.69 22.88 -15.17
N LYS A 219 5.85 23.78 -16.14
CA LYS A 219 6.63 25.01 -15.97
C LYS A 219 6.06 25.91 -14.87
N ASN A 220 4.74 26.13 -14.86
CA ASN A 220 4.10 26.92 -13.81
C ASN A 220 4.16 26.28 -12.41
N HIS A 221 4.34 24.96 -12.31
CA HIS A 221 4.56 24.26 -11.04
C HIS A 221 6.02 24.30 -10.56
N LEU A 222 6.97 24.61 -11.44
CA LEU A 222 8.39 24.72 -11.12
C LEU A 222 8.84 26.15 -10.82
N GLU A 223 8.05 27.15 -11.24
CA GLU A 223 8.30 28.58 -11.02
C GLU A 223 7.61 29.14 -9.74
N HIS A 224 7.00 28.26 -8.93
CA HIS A 224 6.44 28.56 -7.59
C HIS A 224 7.01 27.60 -6.54
#